data_AF-A0A139HB84-F1
#
_entry.id   AF-A0A139HB84-F1
#
_cell.length_a   1.000
_cell.length_b   1.000
_cell.length_c   1.000
_cell.angle_alpha   90.00
_cell.angle_beta   90.00
_cell.angle_gamma   90.00
#
_symmetry.space_group_name_H-M   'P 1'
#
loop_
_entity.id
_entity.type
_entity.pdbx_description
1 polymer ?
#
loop_
_entity_poly.entity_id
_entity_poly.type
_entity_poly.pdbx_seq_one_letter_code
_entity_poly.pdbx_strand_id
1 'polypeptide(L)'
;MVLVSARVCLSESPKDTLACPANLVESALADGCIALNVPCAMTVHSRVIKTFLAWSNAVDVPLKNGLRAQVIPTLEDLPRERKLQFAAFVAQDGLLVVWDDDFSDGDEEKFIGNEKKIPRVAAKIADEESGEITAKERPTHLMNTGLVSFTLFLITIMLGAGFRQTAIECMVDKSYLRLAFLALTPVQVFFTLFFAQVIVGCIAQVLGPIRQMEENSRFYSAMLLMRLAHRPLPHVTIQCPVYKEGLASVIAPTAKSIRAAISTCEMQDGSANIFVGDDGLQIINEQERQERIDLYADHCISSLFDQSMVPRDLSAKKTSKRPPT
;
A
#
# COMPACT_ATOMS: atom_id res chain seq x y z
N MET A 1 9.32 18.03 31.35
CA MET A 1 8.00 17.36 31.35
C MET A 1 6.96 18.46 31.57
N VAL A 2 6.42 19.02 30.48
CA VAL A 2 5.48 20.15 30.52
C VAL A 2 4.18 19.67 29.89
N LEU A 3 3.36 18.97 30.69
CA LEU A 3 1.98 18.66 30.32
C LEU A 3 1.12 19.81 30.84
N VAL A 4 0.71 20.68 29.94
CA VAL A 4 -0.20 21.80 30.18
C VAL A 4 -1.55 21.36 29.63
N SER A 5 -2.52 21.20 30.53
CA SER A 5 -3.96 20.98 30.27
C SER A 5 -4.30 20.27 28.95
N ALA A 6 -4.43 18.94 29.00
CA ALA A 6 -4.97 18.15 27.90
C ALA A 6 -6.49 18.04 28.05
N ARG A 7 -7.21 18.32 26.96
CA ARG A 7 -8.64 18.01 26.83
C ARG A 7 -8.75 16.86 25.84
N VAL A 8 -9.54 15.85 26.19
CA VAL A 8 -9.68 14.63 25.39
C VAL A 8 -11.15 14.46 25.04
N CYS A 9 -11.42 14.11 23.79
CA CYS A 9 -12.73 13.71 23.30
C CYS A 9 -12.59 12.33 22.66
N LEU A 10 -13.49 11.43 23.04
CA LEU A 10 -13.64 10.08 22.51
C LEU A 10 -15.05 9.99 21.92
N SER A 11 -15.19 9.45 20.72
CA SER A 11 -16.46 9.30 20.04
C SER A 11 -16.56 7.91 19.46
N GLU A 12 -17.34 7.02 20.08
CA GLU A 12 -17.59 5.68 19.53
C GLU A 12 -18.71 5.72 18.49
N SER A 13 -19.62 6.69 18.61
CA SER A 13 -20.67 6.98 17.64
C SER A 13 -21.15 8.43 17.78
N PRO A 14 -21.90 9.01 16.83
CA PRO A 14 -22.47 10.36 16.96
C PRO A 14 -23.37 10.57 18.18
N LYS A 15 -23.73 9.49 18.89
CA LYS A 15 -24.58 9.51 20.08
C LYS A 15 -23.84 9.17 21.38
N ASP A 16 -22.60 8.69 21.28
CA ASP A 16 -21.83 8.20 22.43
C ASP A 16 -20.43 8.84 22.41
N THR A 17 -20.40 10.11 22.82
CA THR A 17 -19.18 10.94 22.88
C THR A 17 -18.82 11.17 24.35
N LEU A 18 -17.67 10.64 24.76
CA LEU A 18 -17.08 10.86 26.08
C LEU A 18 -16.06 11.98 25.99
N ALA A 19 -16.15 12.97 26.86
CA ALA A 19 -15.14 14.04 26.90
C ALA A 19 -14.64 14.33 28.31
N CYS A 20 -13.36 14.64 28.40
CA CYS A 20 -12.67 15.02 29.62
C CYS A 20 -12.03 16.40 29.42
N PRO A 21 -12.50 17.44 30.12
CA PRO A 21 -13.61 17.48 31.10
C PRO A 21 -15.00 17.32 30.45
N ALA A 22 -16.01 16.87 31.22
CA ALA A 22 -17.37 16.55 30.73
C ALA A 22 -18.07 17.69 29.96
N ASN A 23 -17.71 18.94 30.23
CA ASN A 23 -18.27 20.12 29.54
C ASN A 23 -17.80 20.25 28.08
N LEU A 24 -16.90 19.40 27.60
CA LEU A 24 -16.40 19.45 26.23
C LEU A 24 -17.33 18.80 25.20
N VAL A 25 -18.36 18.06 25.63
CA VAL A 25 -19.28 17.34 24.75
C VAL A 25 -20.06 18.29 23.83
N GLU A 26 -20.31 19.53 24.27
CA GLU A 26 -20.99 20.59 23.49
C GLU A 26 -20.01 21.60 22.86
N SER A 27 -18.72 21.27 22.79
CA SER A 27 -17.71 22.17 22.22
C SER A 27 -17.49 21.93 20.74
N ALA A 28 -16.96 22.95 20.04
CA ALA A 28 -16.54 22.84 18.64
C ALA A 28 -15.53 21.70 18.40
N LEU A 29 -14.83 21.22 19.43
CA LEU A 29 -13.97 20.04 19.32
C LEU A 29 -14.78 18.77 19.10
N ALA A 30 -15.85 18.57 19.87
CA ALA A 30 -16.70 17.39 19.76
C ALA A 30 -17.42 17.38 18.41
N ASP A 31 -17.97 18.53 17.99
CA ASP A 31 -18.57 18.69 16.67
C ASP A 31 -17.58 18.39 15.54
N GLY A 32 -16.34 18.89 15.68
CA GLY A 32 -15.26 18.60 14.75
C GLY A 32 -14.87 17.12 14.70
N CYS A 33 -14.85 16.44 15.85
CA CYS A 33 -14.56 15.00 15.92
C CYS A 33 -15.65 14.17 15.23
N ILE A 34 -16.92 14.51 15.48
CA ILE A 34 -18.07 13.85 14.86
C ILE A 34 -18.06 14.08 13.35
N ALA A 35 -17.79 15.31 12.90
CA ALA A 35 -17.80 15.65 11.48
C ALA A 35 -16.63 15.02 10.71
N LEU A 36 -15.44 14.90 11.33
CA LEU A 36 -14.30 14.18 10.76
C LEU A 36 -14.42 12.66 10.86
N ASN A 37 -15.40 12.16 11.62
CA ASN A 37 -15.56 10.75 11.95
C ASN A 37 -14.27 10.16 12.56
N VAL A 38 -13.77 10.80 13.63
CA VAL A 38 -12.56 10.37 14.36
C VAL A 38 -12.95 9.83 15.75
N PRO A 39 -12.46 8.65 16.15
CA PRO A 39 -12.81 8.05 17.44
C PRO A 39 -12.14 8.74 18.62
N CYS A 40 -10.98 9.36 18.45
CA CYS A 40 -10.34 10.11 19.53
C CYS A 40 -9.64 11.38 19.03
N ALA A 41 -9.70 12.42 19.85
CA ALA A 41 -8.93 13.64 19.66
C ALA A 41 -8.48 14.22 20.99
N MET A 42 -7.32 14.86 20.98
CA MET A 42 -6.76 15.57 22.12
C MET A 42 -6.27 16.96 21.72
N THR A 43 -6.45 17.93 22.61
CA THR A 43 -5.82 19.24 22.48
C THR A 43 -4.57 19.30 23.33
N VAL A 44 -3.47 19.75 22.74
CA VAL A 44 -2.21 20.01 23.40
C VAL A 44 -1.99 21.53 23.47
N HIS A 45 -1.93 22.04 24.69
CA HIS A 45 -1.58 23.44 24.95
C HIS A 45 -0.10 23.52 25.29
N SER A 46 0.64 24.44 24.68
CA SER A 46 2.05 24.68 25.05
C SER A 46 2.43 26.12 24.80
N ARG A 47 3.30 26.68 25.66
CA ARG A 47 3.87 28.02 25.45
C ARG A 47 4.61 28.10 24.11
N VAL A 48 5.28 27.02 23.71
CA VAL A 48 6.01 26.95 22.43
C VAL A 48 5.05 27.11 21.25
N ILE A 49 3.92 26.40 21.27
CA ILE A 49 2.89 26.46 20.22
C ILE A 49 2.31 27.88 20.12
N LYS A 50 1.95 28.46 21.28
CA LYS A 50 1.42 29.85 21.33
C LYS A 50 2.42 30.87 20.80
N THR A 51 3.68 30.80 21.21
CA THR A 51 4.71 31.72 20.73
C THR A 51 4.97 31.54 19.23
N PHE A 52 5.01 30.29 18.76
CA PHE A 52 5.20 29.99 17.34
C PHE A 52 4.06 30.56 16.47
N LEU A 53 2.80 30.32 16.85
CA LEU A 53 1.63 30.81 16.11
C LEU A 53 1.48 32.33 16.21
N ALA A 54 1.86 32.95 17.32
CA ALA A 54 1.84 34.41 17.45
C ALA A 54 2.88 35.12 16.57
N TRP A 55 3.97 34.42 16.21
CA TRP A 55 5.08 34.99 15.43
C TRP A 55 5.06 34.57 13.96
N SER A 56 4.23 33.59 13.59
CA SER A 56 4.18 33.04 12.24
C SER A 56 2.79 33.18 11.64
N ASN A 57 2.71 33.73 10.43
CA ASN A 57 1.52 33.65 9.58
C ASN A 57 1.62 32.42 8.65
N ALA A 58 2.21 31.34 9.14
CA ALA A 58 2.45 30.15 8.32
C ALA A 58 1.14 29.38 8.12
N VAL A 59 0.86 28.98 6.88
CA VAL A 59 -0.29 28.12 6.54
C VAL A 59 -0.05 26.67 6.98
N ASP A 60 1.21 26.23 7.01
CA ASP A 60 1.60 24.92 7.54
C ASP A 60 2.85 25.03 8.42
N VAL A 61 2.93 24.15 9.42
CA VAL A 61 4.08 23.99 10.31
C VAL A 61 4.98 22.86 9.82
N PRO A 62 6.28 23.11 9.54
CA PRO A 62 7.21 22.06 9.12
C PRO A 62 7.58 21.14 10.30
N LEU A 63 7.45 19.84 10.08
CA LEU A 63 7.89 18.75 10.94
C LEU A 63 9.21 18.15 10.41
N LYS A 64 9.76 17.16 11.13
CA LYS A 64 10.97 16.44 10.69
C LYS A 64 10.72 15.71 9.37
N ASN A 65 11.79 15.52 8.57
CA ASN A 65 11.79 14.75 7.32
C ASN A 65 10.91 15.31 6.19
N GLY A 66 10.61 16.62 6.20
CA GLY A 66 9.85 17.28 5.14
C GLY A 66 8.33 17.13 5.25
N LEU A 67 7.85 16.54 6.36
CA LEU A 67 6.44 16.49 6.73
C LEU A 67 5.96 17.87 7.19
N ARG A 68 4.67 18.14 7.05
CA ARG A 68 4.01 19.39 7.45
C ARG A 68 2.67 19.08 8.08
N ALA A 69 2.28 19.89 9.06
CA ALA A 69 0.96 19.87 9.67
C ALA A 69 0.26 21.21 9.39
N GLN A 70 -1.04 21.16 9.09
CA GLN A 70 -1.83 22.33 8.75
C GLN A 70 -2.04 23.28 9.92
N VAL A 71 -2.18 24.58 9.60
CA VAL A 71 -2.60 25.62 10.54
C VAL A 71 -4.00 26.09 10.14
N ILE A 72 -4.93 25.96 11.07
CA ILE A 72 -6.34 26.29 10.90
C ILE A 72 -6.67 27.55 11.70
N PRO A 73 -7.52 28.47 11.17
CA PRO A 73 -7.83 29.70 11.87
C PRO A 73 -8.55 29.44 13.20
N THR A 74 -9.61 28.64 13.14
CA THR A 74 -10.50 28.35 14.26
C THR A 74 -10.78 26.86 14.39
N LEU A 75 -11.24 26.42 15.56
CA LEU A 75 -11.62 25.03 15.79
C LEU A 75 -12.88 24.63 14.99
N GLU A 76 -13.69 25.59 14.57
CA GLU A 76 -14.88 25.36 13.74
C GLU A 76 -14.53 24.96 12.30
N ASP A 77 -13.31 25.27 11.84
CA ASP A 77 -12.83 24.92 10.52
C ASP A 77 -12.36 23.45 10.43
N LEU A 78 -12.18 22.79 11.58
CA LEU A 78 -11.67 21.41 11.70
C LEU A 78 -12.38 20.39 10.78
N PRO A 79 -13.71 20.43 10.55
CA PRO A 79 -14.39 19.50 9.63
C PRO A 79 -13.95 19.57 8.17
N ARG A 80 -13.38 20.69 7.72
CA ARG A 80 -12.99 20.92 6.31
C ARG A 80 -11.55 20.53 6.02
N GLU A 81 -10.84 20.07 7.04
CA GLU A 81 -9.40 19.91 7.03
C GLU A 81 -8.98 18.49 6.60
N ARG A 82 -7.68 18.33 6.34
CA ARG A 82 -7.14 17.04 5.90
C ARG A 82 -7.11 16.04 7.06
N LYS A 83 -8.14 15.18 7.14
CA LYS A 83 -8.28 14.11 8.14
C LYS A 83 -7.01 13.26 8.28
N LEU A 84 -6.33 12.96 7.17
CA LEU A 84 -5.19 12.04 7.17
C LEU A 84 -3.88 12.69 7.63
N GLN A 85 -3.84 13.99 7.98
CA GLN A 85 -2.66 14.56 8.63
C GLN A 85 -2.58 14.24 10.13
N PHE A 86 -3.67 13.78 10.75
CA PHE A 86 -3.77 13.43 12.18
C PHE A 86 -3.45 14.56 13.17
N ALA A 87 -3.17 15.77 12.69
CA ALA A 87 -2.85 16.92 13.52
C ALA A 87 -3.16 18.25 12.81
N ALA A 88 -3.62 19.24 13.58
CA ALA A 88 -3.86 20.61 13.12
C ALA A 88 -3.53 21.63 14.21
N PHE A 89 -2.84 22.70 13.85
CA PHE A 89 -2.59 23.84 14.74
C PHE A 89 -3.72 24.84 14.65
N VAL A 90 -4.34 25.22 15.77
CA VAL A 90 -5.41 26.23 15.82
C VAL A 90 -4.82 27.58 16.17
N ALA A 91 -4.84 28.52 15.22
CA ALA A 91 -4.22 29.82 15.33
C ALA A 91 -4.87 30.69 16.42
N GLN A 92 -6.21 30.79 16.45
CA GLN A 92 -6.94 31.64 17.39
C GLN A 92 -6.69 31.25 18.86
N ASP A 93 -6.74 29.95 19.16
CA ASP A 93 -6.59 29.44 20.53
C ASP A 93 -5.13 29.14 20.91
N GLY A 94 -4.24 29.09 19.92
CA GLY A 94 -2.83 28.79 20.09
C GLY A 94 -2.59 27.37 20.63
N LEU A 95 -3.32 26.39 20.10
CA LEU A 95 -3.28 24.99 20.52
C LEU A 95 -3.02 24.06 19.33
N LEU A 96 -2.63 22.82 19.63
CA LEU A 96 -2.50 21.74 18.64
C LEU A 96 -3.59 20.71 18.92
N VAL A 97 -4.39 20.39 17.91
CA VAL A 97 -5.31 19.25 17.96
C VAL A 97 -4.59 18.07 17.31
N VAL A 98 -4.59 16.93 17.98
CA VAL A 98 -4.10 15.65 17.46
C VAL A 98 -5.24 14.64 17.58
N TRP A 99 -5.50 13.88 16.52
CA TRP A 99 -6.52 12.84 16.52
C TRP A 99 -5.94 11.53 15.99
N ASP A 100 -6.59 10.43 16.36
CA ASP A 100 -6.26 9.11 15.84
C ASP A 100 -7.55 8.44 15.33
N ASP A 101 -7.38 7.65 14.28
CA ASP A 101 -8.46 6.90 13.62
C ASP A 101 -8.62 5.49 14.18
N ASP A 102 -7.63 4.97 14.93
CA ASP A 102 -7.65 3.61 15.48
C ASP A 102 -7.39 3.63 17.00
N PHE A 103 -8.35 3.13 17.77
CA PHE A 103 -8.18 2.82 19.21
C PHE A 103 -8.09 1.29 19.40
N SER A 104 -7.25 0.61 18.61
CA SER A 104 -7.02 -0.82 18.80
C SER A 104 -5.82 -1.03 19.73
N ASP A 105 -6.05 -1.62 20.90
CA ASP A 105 -5.06 -1.98 21.94
C ASP A 105 -3.87 -2.86 21.47
N GLY A 106 -3.76 -3.14 20.17
CA GLY A 106 -2.75 -4.02 19.57
C GLY A 106 -1.59 -3.32 18.85
N ASP A 107 -1.55 -1.99 18.78
CA ASP A 107 -0.49 -1.27 18.05
C ASP A 107 0.83 -1.11 18.84
N GLU A 108 0.94 -1.69 20.06
CA GLU A 108 2.20 -1.72 20.81
C GLU A 108 3.31 -2.54 20.11
N GLU A 109 2.97 -3.53 19.27
CA GLU A 109 3.96 -4.40 18.64
C GLU A 109 4.62 -3.82 17.38
N LYS A 110 4.11 -2.73 16.79
CA LYS A 110 4.72 -2.15 15.56
C LYS A 110 5.87 -1.18 15.81
N PHE A 111 6.11 -0.78 17.06
CA PHE A 111 7.20 0.14 17.41
C PHE A 111 8.48 -0.56 17.90
N ILE A 112 8.43 -1.87 18.16
CA ILE A 112 9.57 -2.63 18.67
C ILE A 112 10.07 -3.58 17.57
N GLY A 113 11.22 -3.27 16.99
CA GLY A 113 11.97 -4.25 16.20
C GLY A 113 11.93 -4.04 14.68
N ASN A 114 12.43 -2.91 14.21
CA ASN A 114 13.18 -2.96 12.97
C ASN A 114 14.42 -2.08 13.14
N GLU A 115 15.55 -2.70 13.46
CA GLU A 115 16.86 -2.08 13.25
C GLU A 115 16.85 -1.56 11.80
N LYS A 116 16.81 -0.24 11.66
CA LYS A 116 16.74 0.43 10.36
C LYS A 116 18.04 0.15 9.62
N LYS A 117 18.11 -0.99 8.91
CA LYS A 117 19.02 -1.14 7.77
C LYS A 117 18.72 0.06 6.88
N ILE A 118 19.73 0.91 6.69
CA ILE A 118 19.61 2.09 5.84
C ILE A 118 19.09 1.60 4.49
N PRO A 119 17.88 2.01 4.07
CA PRO A 119 17.32 1.51 2.84
C PRO A 119 18.27 1.85 1.69
N ARG A 120 18.63 0.85 0.88
CA ARG A 120 19.43 1.07 -0.33
C ARG A 120 18.58 1.87 -1.32
N VAL A 121 18.89 3.16 -1.46
CA VAL A 121 18.23 4.06 -2.40
C VAL A 121 18.95 3.97 -3.75
N ALA A 122 18.17 3.91 -4.84
CA ALA A 122 18.74 3.95 -6.19
C ALA A 122 19.59 5.22 -6.41
N ALA A 123 20.83 5.06 -6.88
CA ALA A 123 21.74 6.18 -7.15
C ALA A 123 21.28 7.02 -8.37
N LYS A 124 21.49 8.35 -8.30
CA LYS A 124 21.23 9.28 -9.41
C LYS A 124 22.21 9.03 -10.56
N ILE A 125 21.71 9.12 -11.79
CA ILE A 125 22.47 9.61 -12.93
C ILE A 125 21.76 10.90 -13.28
N ALA A 126 22.39 12.04 -13.01
CA ALA A 126 21.88 13.33 -13.43
C ALA A 126 22.34 13.53 -14.88
N ASP A 127 21.41 13.89 -15.76
CA ASP A 127 21.78 14.38 -17.08
C ASP A 127 22.39 15.78 -16.91
N GLU A 128 23.69 15.91 -17.22
CA GLU A 128 24.46 17.15 -17.01
C GLU A 128 23.97 18.30 -17.90
N GLU A 129 23.21 18.02 -18.96
CA GLU A 129 22.71 19.02 -19.90
C GLU A 129 21.29 19.52 -19.57
N SER A 130 20.42 18.65 -19.04
CA SER A 130 18.99 18.99 -18.79
C SER A 130 18.64 19.21 -17.31
N GLY A 131 19.48 18.76 -16.36
CA GLY A 131 19.18 18.83 -14.93
C GLY A 131 17.99 17.97 -14.47
N GLU A 132 17.35 17.23 -15.38
CA GLU A 132 16.25 16.32 -15.09
C GLU A 132 16.76 14.97 -14.55
N ILE A 133 16.07 14.44 -13.53
CA ILE A 133 16.35 13.12 -12.98
C ILE A 133 15.68 12.09 -13.88
N THR A 134 16.38 11.61 -14.90
CA THR A 134 15.88 10.52 -15.75
C THR A 134 15.92 9.20 -14.99
N ALA A 135 14.85 8.42 -15.10
CA ALA A 135 14.78 7.10 -14.50
C ALA A 135 15.84 6.20 -15.17
N LYS A 136 16.81 5.72 -14.39
CA LYS A 136 17.83 4.77 -14.86
C LYS A 136 17.14 3.61 -15.59
N GLU A 137 17.48 3.41 -16.86
CA GLU A 137 16.95 2.31 -17.66
C GLU A 137 17.28 0.98 -16.98
N ARG A 138 16.23 0.22 -16.63
CA ARG A 138 16.38 -1.00 -15.83
C ARG A 138 16.73 -2.18 -16.75
N PRO A 139 17.84 -2.89 -16.51
CA PRO A 139 18.25 -3.99 -17.38
C PRO A 139 17.29 -5.18 -17.29
N THR A 140 17.21 -5.94 -18.37
CA THR A 140 16.54 -7.25 -18.40
C THR A 140 17.54 -8.33 -18.02
N HIS A 141 17.19 -9.19 -17.06
CA HIS A 141 18.09 -10.24 -16.61
C HIS A 141 17.92 -11.50 -17.45
N LEU A 142 19.00 -11.92 -18.14
CA LEU A 142 18.96 -13.01 -19.13
C LEU A 142 19.37 -14.39 -18.58
N MET A 143 19.55 -14.53 -17.27
CA MET A 143 20.00 -15.81 -16.67
C MET A 143 19.03 -16.96 -16.96
N ASN A 144 17.71 -16.74 -16.92
CA ASN A 144 16.76 -17.79 -17.27
C ASN A 144 16.98 -18.31 -18.70
N THR A 145 17.20 -17.40 -19.65
CA THR A 145 17.50 -17.78 -21.04
C THR A 145 18.80 -18.58 -21.11
N GLY A 146 19.84 -18.18 -20.36
CA GLY A 146 21.10 -18.92 -20.28
C GLY A 146 20.94 -20.34 -19.71
N LEU A 147 20.18 -20.50 -18.64
CA LEU A 147 19.92 -21.79 -18.01
C LEU A 147 19.14 -22.74 -18.92
N VAL A 148 18.15 -22.24 -19.65
CA VAL A 148 17.40 -23.03 -20.63
C VAL A 148 18.29 -23.44 -21.81
N SER A 149 19.12 -22.53 -22.33
CA SER A 149 20.08 -22.84 -23.40
C SER A 149 21.06 -23.94 -22.99
N PHE A 150 21.60 -23.88 -21.76
CA PHE A 150 22.51 -24.91 -21.26
C PHE A 150 21.81 -26.26 -21.05
N THR A 151 20.54 -26.22 -20.66
CA THR A 151 19.68 -27.41 -20.55
C THR A 151 19.46 -28.07 -21.91
N LEU A 152 19.12 -27.28 -22.95
CA LEU A 152 18.98 -27.79 -24.32
C LEU A 152 20.30 -28.35 -24.88
N PHE A 153 21.42 -27.72 -24.55
CA PHE A 153 22.75 -28.22 -24.91
C PHE A 153 23.03 -29.60 -24.29
N LEU A 154 22.75 -29.75 -22.98
CA LEU A 154 22.91 -31.03 -22.28
C LEU A 154 22.03 -32.13 -22.88
N ILE A 155 20.75 -31.83 -23.18
CA ILE A 155 19.82 -32.77 -23.82
C ILE A 155 20.33 -33.19 -25.20
N THR A 156 20.85 -32.24 -25.99
CA THR A 156 21.39 -32.50 -27.32
C THR A 156 22.58 -33.47 -27.26
N ILE A 157 23.47 -33.32 -26.29
CA ILE A 157 24.60 -34.24 -26.07
C ILE A 157 24.10 -35.64 -25.68
N MET A 158 23.19 -35.73 -24.71
CA MET A 158 22.66 -37.02 -24.26
C MET A 158 21.92 -37.77 -25.38
N LEU A 159 21.10 -37.05 -26.15
CA LEU A 159 20.37 -37.61 -27.27
C LEU A 159 21.33 -38.04 -28.40
N GLY A 160 22.34 -37.24 -28.69
CA GLY A 160 23.39 -37.57 -29.66
C GLY A 160 24.20 -38.81 -29.27
N ALA A 161 24.53 -38.98 -27.98
CA ALA A 161 25.17 -40.19 -27.49
C ALA A 161 24.29 -41.43 -27.65
N GLY A 162 22.97 -41.30 -27.39
CA GLY A 162 21.99 -42.35 -27.62
C GLY A 162 21.91 -42.76 -29.09
N PHE A 163 21.82 -41.79 -30.01
CA PHE A 163 21.78 -42.06 -31.45
C PHE A 163 23.07 -42.72 -31.96
N ARG A 164 24.23 -42.32 -31.44
CA ARG A 164 25.50 -42.96 -31.75
C ARG A 164 25.48 -44.45 -31.37
N GLN A 165 24.96 -44.79 -30.20
CA GLN A 165 24.89 -46.18 -29.74
C GLN A 165 23.97 -47.03 -30.63
N THR A 166 22.78 -46.51 -30.94
CA THR A 166 21.83 -47.17 -31.85
C THR A 166 22.42 -47.37 -33.25
N ALA A 167 23.19 -46.40 -33.74
CA ALA A 167 23.86 -46.52 -35.05
C ALA A 167 24.92 -47.63 -35.08
N ILE A 168 25.76 -47.72 -34.04
CA ILE A 168 26.79 -48.78 -33.92
C ILE A 168 26.11 -50.16 -33.90
N GLU A 169 25.05 -50.30 -33.12
CA GLU A 169 24.29 -51.54 -33.02
C GLU A 169 23.62 -51.95 -34.34
N CYS A 170 23.06 -51.00 -35.08
CA CYS A 170 22.50 -51.26 -36.42
C CYS A 170 23.58 -51.76 -37.40
N MET A 171 24.80 -51.24 -37.30
CA MET A 171 25.93 -51.68 -38.14
C MET A 171 26.33 -53.13 -37.85
N VAL A 172 26.32 -53.53 -36.56
CA VAL A 172 26.72 -54.88 -36.14
C VAL A 172 25.65 -55.91 -36.50
N ASP A 173 24.38 -55.65 -36.17
CA ASP A 173 23.31 -56.63 -36.34
C ASP A 173 22.71 -56.68 -37.76
N LYS A 174 23.10 -55.74 -38.64
CA LYS A 174 22.58 -55.56 -40.02
C LYS A 174 21.06 -55.48 -40.14
N SER A 175 20.37 -55.26 -39.02
CA SER A 175 18.91 -55.14 -38.94
C SER A 175 18.53 -53.70 -38.60
N TYR A 176 17.59 -53.15 -39.37
CA TYR A 176 17.14 -51.77 -39.22
C TYR A 176 16.00 -51.60 -38.20
N LEU A 177 15.52 -52.68 -37.57
CA LEU A 177 14.40 -52.61 -36.62
C LEU A 177 14.69 -51.68 -35.43
N ARG A 178 15.95 -51.51 -35.03
CA ARG A 178 16.35 -50.61 -33.93
C ARG A 178 16.19 -49.12 -34.24
N LEU A 179 16.07 -48.74 -35.53
CA LEU A 179 15.74 -47.36 -35.89
C LEU A 179 14.33 -46.95 -35.46
N ALA A 180 13.44 -47.90 -35.14
CA ALA A 180 12.11 -47.61 -34.60
C ALA A 180 12.17 -46.80 -33.29
N PHE A 181 13.24 -46.93 -32.50
CA PHE A 181 13.42 -46.11 -31.28
C PHE A 181 13.55 -44.62 -31.57
N LEU A 182 13.95 -44.24 -32.80
CA LEU A 182 14.04 -42.84 -33.20
C LEU A 182 12.65 -42.17 -33.24
N ALA A 183 11.58 -42.93 -33.50
CA ALA A 183 10.22 -42.41 -33.46
C ALA A 183 9.77 -41.99 -32.05
N LEU A 184 10.39 -42.55 -31.00
CA LEU A 184 10.08 -42.22 -29.60
C LEU A 184 10.84 -40.98 -29.09
N THR A 185 11.71 -40.40 -29.92
CA THR A 185 12.55 -39.25 -29.54
C THR A 185 11.79 -38.02 -29.03
N PRO A 186 10.61 -37.64 -29.57
CA PRO A 186 9.89 -36.48 -29.03
C PRO A 186 9.44 -36.73 -27.59
N VAL A 187 8.92 -37.93 -27.31
CA VAL A 187 8.50 -38.34 -25.96
C VAL A 187 9.69 -38.36 -25.01
N GLN A 188 10.83 -38.87 -25.48
CA GLN A 188 12.07 -38.88 -24.71
C GLN A 188 12.56 -37.47 -24.38
N VAL A 189 12.54 -36.52 -25.33
CA VAL A 189 12.93 -35.13 -25.08
C VAL A 189 12.05 -34.48 -24.02
N PHE A 190 10.72 -34.65 -24.09
CA PHE A 190 9.83 -34.12 -23.05
C PHE A 190 10.14 -34.68 -21.67
N PHE A 191 10.38 -35.98 -21.57
CA PHE A 191 10.70 -36.62 -20.30
C PHE A 191 12.04 -36.17 -19.74
N THR A 192 13.08 -36.06 -20.57
CA THR A 192 14.43 -35.67 -20.13
C THR A 192 14.57 -34.18 -19.85
N LEU A 193 13.72 -33.32 -20.42
CA LEU A 193 13.78 -31.87 -20.24
C LEU A 193 13.69 -31.48 -18.76
N PHE A 194 12.75 -32.08 -18.02
CA PHE A 194 12.61 -31.82 -16.59
C PHE A 194 13.87 -32.19 -15.80
N PHE A 195 14.43 -33.39 -16.02
CA PHE A 195 15.62 -33.85 -15.30
C PHE A 195 16.86 -33.03 -15.64
N ALA A 196 17.07 -32.71 -16.92
CA ALA A 196 18.17 -31.87 -17.36
C ALA A 196 18.07 -30.45 -16.76
N GLN A 197 16.86 -29.88 -16.73
CA GLN A 197 16.61 -28.56 -16.14
C GLN A 197 16.92 -28.55 -14.63
N VAL A 198 16.55 -29.60 -13.90
CA VAL A 198 16.87 -29.73 -12.46
C VAL A 198 18.38 -29.79 -12.23
N ILE A 199 19.10 -30.60 -13.02
CA ILE A 199 20.57 -30.72 -12.90
C ILE A 199 21.25 -29.37 -13.15
N VAL A 200 20.89 -28.68 -14.24
CA VAL A 200 21.45 -27.36 -14.57
C VAL A 200 21.06 -26.33 -13.51
N GLY A 201 19.82 -26.37 -13.01
CA GLY A 201 19.34 -25.53 -11.93
C GLY A 201 20.12 -25.71 -10.63
N CYS A 202 20.38 -26.94 -10.20
CA CYS A 202 21.18 -27.22 -9.01
C CYS A 202 22.63 -26.72 -9.16
N ILE A 203 23.26 -26.95 -10.31
CA ILE A 203 24.61 -26.44 -10.59
C ILE A 203 24.63 -24.91 -10.55
N ALA A 204 23.63 -24.27 -11.16
CA ALA A 204 23.49 -22.83 -11.16
C ALA A 204 23.21 -22.26 -9.77
N GLN A 205 22.53 -22.98 -8.88
CA GLN A 205 22.34 -22.55 -7.49
C GLN A 205 23.63 -22.64 -6.66
N VAL A 206 24.49 -23.63 -6.96
CA VAL A 206 25.78 -23.80 -6.27
C VAL A 206 26.80 -22.76 -6.73
N LEU A 207 26.84 -22.45 -8.03
CA LEU A 207 27.85 -21.56 -8.63
C LEU A 207 27.35 -20.14 -8.93
N GLY A 208 26.04 -19.92 -8.89
CA GLY A 208 25.41 -18.71 -9.41
C GLY A 208 25.54 -17.51 -8.48
N PRO A 209 25.65 -16.29 -9.05
CA PRO A 209 25.72 -15.07 -8.27
C PRO A 209 24.36 -14.73 -7.62
N ILE A 210 24.35 -14.52 -6.30
CA ILE A 210 23.15 -14.10 -5.54
C ILE A 210 22.83 -12.61 -5.75
N ARG A 211 23.79 -11.85 -6.27
CA ARG A 211 23.73 -10.38 -6.41
C ARG A 211 22.52 -9.87 -7.22
N GLN A 212 22.01 -10.68 -8.15
CA GLN A 212 20.80 -10.35 -8.91
C GLN A 212 19.59 -10.06 -8.00
N MET A 213 19.47 -10.74 -6.86
CA MET A 213 18.33 -10.54 -5.95
C MET A 213 18.36 -9.18 -5.24
N GLU A 214 19.53 -8.54 -5.20
CA GLU A 214 19.73 -7.24 -4.54
C GLU A 214 19.68 -6.05 -5.53
N GLU A 215 19.52 -6.30 -6.82
CA GLU A 215 19.52 -5.29 -7.88
C GLU A 215 18.15 -5.12 -8.54
N ASN A 216 17.86 -3.90 -9.01
CA ASN A 216 16.63 -3.62 -9.73
C ASN A 216 16.72 -4.17 -11.16
N SER A 217 15.65 -4.86 -11.59
CA SER A 217 15.46 -5.26 -12.98
C SER A 217 14.23 -4.59 -13.59
N ARG A 218 14.00 -4.79 -14.89
CA ARG A 218 12.80 -4.28 -15.56
C ARG A 218 11.48 -4.65 -14.86
N PHE A 219 11.40 -5.84 -14.26
CA PHE A 219 10.17 -6.37 -13.64
C PHE A 219 10.26 -6.52 -12.12
N TYR A 220 11.42 -6.23 -11.52
CA TYR A 220 11.64 -6.42 -10.09
C TYR A 220 12.34 -5.19 -9.49
N SER A 221 11.87 -4.75 -8.31
CA SER A 221 12.45 -3.62 -7.59
C SER A 221 12.95 -4.10 -6.23
N ALA A 222 14.26 -4.31 -6.13
CA ALA A 222 14.95 -4.70 -4.90
C ALA A 222 15.33 -3.48 -4.03
N MET A 223 15.57 -2.33 -4.66
CA MET A 223 16.00 -1.09 -4.03
C MET A 223 14.86 -0.09 -3.96
N LEU A 224 14.86 0.71 -2.89
CA LEU A 224 13.85 1.74 -2.70
C LEU A 224 14.00 2.83 -3.77
N LEU A 225 12.85 3.31 -4.23
CA LEU A 225 12.76 4.47 -5.11
C LEU A 225 13.25 5.71 -4.37
N MET A 226 13.93 6.60 -5.10
CA MET A 226 14.27 7.91 -4.58
C MET A 226 12.98 8.73 -4.39
N ARG A 227 12.89 9.48 -3.30
CA ARG A 227 11.76 10.40 -3.08
C ARG A 227 11.78 11.48 -4.16
N LEU A 228 10.61 11.83 -4.68
CA LEU A 228 10.47 12.94 -5.62
C LEU A 228 11.03 14.22 -4.97
N ALA A 229 12.02 14.82 -5.62
CA ALA A 229 12.59 16.09 -5.17
C ALA A 229 11.77 17.29 -5.64
N HIS A 230 11.02 17.12 -6.74
CA HIS A 230 10.24 18.17 -7.35
C HIS A 230 8.89 18.32 -6.62
N ARG A 231 8.56 19.56 -6.24
CA ARG A 231 7.24 19.97 -5.78
C ARG A 231 6.55 20.81 -6.87
N PRO A 232 5.21 20.85 -6.91
CA PRO A 232 4.25 20.11 -6.07
C PRO A 232 4.18 18.62 -6.43
N LEU A 233 3.78 17.78 -5.48
CA LEU A 233 3.50 16.36 -5.75
C LEU A 233 2.22 16.25 -6.60
N PRO A 234 2.18 15.36 -7.60
CA PRO A 234 0.97 15.18 -8.41
C PRO A 234 -0.18 14.60 -7.58
N HIS A 235 -1.42 14.92 -7.96
CA HIS A 235 -2.59 14.25 -7.40
C HIS A 235 -2.62 12.79 -7.84
N VAL A 236 -2.77 11.85 -6.89
CA VAL A 236 -2.81 10.41 -7.18
C VAL A 236 -4.16 9.82 -6.77
N THR A 237 -4.83 9.16 -7.70
CA THR A 237 -6.02 8.34 -7.36
C THR A 237 -5.65 6.87 -7.37
N ILE A 238 -5.76 6.22 -6.22
CA ILE A 238 -5.48 4.79 -6.02
C ILE A 238 -6.76 4.02 -6.26
N GLN A 239 -6.79 3.20 -7.31
CA GLN A 239 -7.91 2.29 -7.58
C GLN A 239 -7.64 0.93 -6.94
N CYS A 240 -8.59 0.46 -6.14
CA CYS A 240 -8.54 -0.80 -5.43
C CYS A 240 -9.73 -1.67 -5.85
N PRO A 241 -9.55 -2.56 -6.84
CA PRO A 241 -10.59 -3.52 -7.22
C PRO A 241 -10.71 -4.62 -6.16
N VAL A 242 -11.93 -4.98 -5.79
CA VAL A 242 -12.26 -6.02 -4.81
C VAL A 242 -13.35 -6.92 -5.40
N TYR A 243 -13.27 -8.21 -5.13
CA TYR A 243 -14.22 -9.21 -5.58
C TYR A 243 -14.58 -10.25 -4.52
N LYS A 244 -13.65 -11.11 -4.10
CA LYS A 244 -13.92 -12.24 -3.17
C LYS A 244 -13.03 -12.23 -1.93
N GLU A 245 -12.26 -11.17 -1.76
CA GLU A 245 -11.35 -10.99 -0.64
C GLU A 245 -12.14 -10.84 0.67
N GLY A 246 -11.59 -11.38 1.76
CA GLY A 246 -12.19 -11.26 3.08
C GLY A 246 -11.99 -9.86 3.69
N LEU A 247 -13.01 -9.36 4.40
CA LEU A 247 -13.00 -8.02 5.01
C LEU A 247 -11.84 -7.86 6.01
N ALA A 248 -11.79 -8.70 7.03
CA ALA A 248 -10.78 -8.62 8.08
C ALA A 248 -9.38 -9.06 7.62
N SER A 249 -9.30 -10.03 6.70
CA SER A 249 -8.03 -10.63 6.29
C SER A 249 -7.27 -9.81 5.24
N VAL A 250 -7.97 -9.06 4.38
CA VAL A 250 -7.36 -8.39 3.22
C VAL A 250 -7.85 -6.95 3.10
N ILE A 251 -9.16 -6.71 3.03
CA ILE A 251 -9.68 -5.37 2.70
C ILE A 251 -9.31 -4.34 3.78
N ALA A 252 -9.55 -4.66 5.04
CA ALA A 252 -9.21 -3.80 6.18
C ALA A 252 -7.71 -3.50 6.30
N PRO A 253 -6.78 -4.50 6.32
CA PRO A 253 -5.35 -4.20 6.39
C PRO A 253 -4.84 -3.44 5.16
N THR A 254 -5.39 -3.71 3.96
CA THR A 254 -5.05 -2.96 2.74
C THR A 254 -5.50 -1.51 2.84
N ALA A 255 -6.74 -1.25 3.30
CA ALA A 255 -7.24 0.10 3.52
C ALA A 255 -6.37 0.87 4.54
N LYS A 256 -6.06 0.27 5.70
CA LYS A 256 -5.18 0.87 6.72
C LYS A 256 -3.79 1.18 6.15
N SER A 257 -3.20 0.27 5.38
CA SER A 257 -1.90 0.48 4.74
C SER A 257 -1.92 1.61 3.72
N ILE A 258 -2.97 1.70 2.89
CA ILE A 258 -3.09 2.75 1.87
C ILE A 258 -3.31 4.12 2.54
N ARG A 259 -4.14 4.20 3.57
CA ARG A 259 -4.36 5.45 4.33
C ARG A 259 -3.08 5.97 4.95
N ALA A 260 -2.24 5.10 5.53
CA ALA A 260 -0.93 5.49 6.04
C ALA A 260 0.03 6.02 4.93
N ALA A 261 -0.14 5.55 3.69
CA ALA A 261 0.61 6.09 2.56
C ALA A 261 0.05 7.45 2.11
N ILE A 262 -1.28 7.61 2.06
CA ILE A 262 -1.96 8.86 1.71
C ILE A 262 -1.63 9.95 2.75
N SER A 263 -1.66 9.65 4.05
CA SER A 263 -1.27 10.59 5.11
C SER A 263 0.14 11.14 4.91
N THR A 264 1.07 10.25 4.54
CA THR A 264 2.45 10.62 4.23
C THR A 264 2.53 11.53 2.99
N CYS A 265 1.71 11.27 1.97
CA CYS A 265 1.62 12.10 0.78
C CYS A 265 1.06 13.50 1.11
N GLU A 266 -0.03 13.57 1.88
CA GLU A 266 -0.66 14.84 2.28
C GLU A 266 0.22 15.69 3.20
N MET A 267 0.94 15.07 4.13
CA MET A 267 1.94 15.76 4.94
C MET A 267 3.11 16.30 4.11
N GLN A 268 3.33 15.78 2.89
CA GLN A 268 4.37 16.26 1.97
C GLN A 268 3.83 17.29 0.97
N ASP A 269 2.63 17.82 1.18
CA ASP A 269 1.97 18.79 0.28
C ASP A 269 1.54 18.16 -1.06
N GLY A 270 1.27 16.85 -1.06
CA GLY A 270 0.59 16.14 -2.13
C GLY A 270 -0.89 15.96 -1.84
N SER A 271 -1.61 15.41 -2.81
CA SER A 271 -3.00 15.00 -2.61
C SER A 271 -3.18 13.60 -3.19
N ALA A 272 -3.90 12.75 -2.47
CA ALA A 272 -4.24 11.44 -2.97
C ALA A 272 -5.63 11.02 -2.51
N ASN A 273 -6.31 10.24 -3.35
CA ASN A 273 -7.62 9.68 -3.04
C ASN A 273 -7.61 8.18 -3.30
N ILE A 274 -8.45 7.43 -2.59
CA ILE A 274 -8.66 6.00 -2.82
C ILE A 274 -10.08 5.76 -3.33
N PHE A 275 -10.15 4.92 -4.36
CA PHE A 275 -11.38 4.48 -4.98
C PHE A 275 -11.47 2.96 -4.91
N VAL A 276 -12.51 2.43 -4.26
CA VAL A 276 -12.74 0.98 -4.16
C VAL A 276 -13.90 0.59 -5.08
N GLY A 277 -13.60 -0.31 -6.03
CA GLY A 277 -14.62 -0.96 -6.86
C GLY A 277 -14.84 -2.38 -6.36
N ASP A 278 -15.83 -2.58 -5.48
CA ASP A 278 -16.12 -3.89 -4.87
C ASP A 278 -17.30 -4.58 -5.59
N ASP A 279 -16.98 -5.43 -6.55
CA ASP A 279 -17.95 -6.28 -7.26
C ASP A 279 -18.51 -7.38 -6.34
N GLY A 280 -17.83 -7.66 -5.22
CA GLY A 280 -18.21 -8.66 -4.21
C GLY A 280 -19.47 -8.31 -3.43
N LEU A 281 -19.82 -7.03 -3.31
CA LEU A 281 -21.03 -6.61 -2.60
C LEU A 281 -22.31 -7.22 -3.18
N GLN A 282 -22.31 -7.63 -4.44
CA GLN A 282 -23.46 -8.27 -5.10
C GLN A 282 -23.69 -9.72 -4.64
N ILE A 283 -22.64 -10.42 -4.19
CA ILE A 283 -22.67 -11.88 -3.98
C ILE A 283 -22.70 -12.24 -2.50
N ILE A 284 -22.22 -11.35 -1.62
CA ILE A 284 -22.18 -11.58 -0.17
C ILE A 284 -23.53 -11.35 0.52
N ASN A 285 -23.63 -11.87 1.75
CA ASN A 285 -24.80 -11.72 2.61
C ASN A 285 -25.00 -10.25 3.03
N GLU A 286 -26.24 -9.88 3.37
CA GLU A 286 -26.60 -8.50 3.73
C GLU A 286 -25.83 -7.96 4.95
N GLN A 287 -25.55 -8.83 5.94
CA GLN A 287 -24.77 -8.45 7.12
C GLN A 287 -23.31 -8.11 6.75
N GLU A 288 -22.64 -8.99 6.00
CA GLU A 288 -21.26 -8.76 5.56
C GLU A 288 -21.14 -7.57 4.60
N ARG A 289 -22.18 -7.34 3.79
CA ARG A 289 -22.30 -6.16 2.94
C ARG A 289 -22.33 -4.88 3.77
N GLN A 290 -23.15 -4.85 4.82
CA GLN A 290 -23.25 -3.67 5.68
C GLN A 290 -21.92 -3.41 6.39
N GLU A 291 -21.26 -4.44 6.93
CA GLU A 291 -19.95 -4.31 7.57
C GLU A 291 -18.88 -3.75 6.61
N ARG A 292 -18.91 -4.12 5.32
CA ARG A 292 -18.01 -3.54 4.30
C ARG A 292 -18.33 -2.09 4.00
N ILE A 293 -19.61 -1.75 3.84
CA ILE A 293 -20.05 -0.38 3.59
C ILE A 293 -19.67 0.53 4.76
N ASP A 294 -19.86 0.05 5.99
CA ASP A 294 -19.49 0.77 7.21
C ASP A 294 -17.97 1.00 7.24
N LEU A 295 -17.16 -0.02 6.93
CA LEU A 295 -15.70 0.13 6.82
C LEU A 295 -15.28 1.16 5.75
N TYR A 296 -15.94 1.16 4.58
CA TYR A 296 -15.65 2.15 3.54
C TYR A 296 -16.03 3.58 3.96
N ALA A 297 -17.14 3.73 4.69
CA ALA A 297 -17.57 5.01 5.24
C ALA A 297 -16.61 5.52 6.32
N ASP A 298 -16.17 4.66 7.23
CA ASP A 298 -15.27 4.99 8.34
C ASP A 298 -13.91 5.48 7.83
N HIS A 299 -13.43 4.86 6.75
CA HIS A 299 -12.16 5.21 6.13
C HIS A 299 -12.24 6.32 5.07
N CYS A 300 -13.41 6.94 4.91
CA CYS A 300 -13.68 7.98 3.91
C CYS A 300 -13.35 7.55 2.47
N ILE A 301 -13.55 6.27 2.16
CA ILE A 301 -13.24 5.69 0.86
C ILE A 301 -14.41 5.96 -0.08
N SER A 302 -14.11 6.54 -1.25
CA SER A 302 -15.11 6.68 -2.31
C SER A 302 -15.34 5.31 -2.95
N SER A 303 -16.53 4.74 -2.77
CA SER A 303 -16.94 3.47 -3.39
C SER A 303 -18.03 3.72 -4.43
N LEU A 304 -17.99 2.97 -5.54
CA LEU A 304 -19.00 3.02 -6.58
C LEU A 304 -19.76 1.71 -6.56
N PHE A 305 -21.02 1.79 -6.16
CA PHE A 305 -21.97 0.69 -6.22
C PHE A 305 -23.08 1.04 -7.19
N ASP A 306 -23.48 0.09 -8.02
CA ASP A 306 -24.67 0.21 -8.85
C ASP A 306 -25.91 0.27 -7.93
N GLN A 307 -26.44 1.49 -7.74
CA GLN A 307 -27.60 1.77 -6.88
C GLN A 307 -28.90 1.12 -7.39
N SER A 308 -28.93 0.52 -8.60
CA SER A 308 -30.12 -0.12 -9.15
C SER A 308 -30.57 -1.37 -8.39
N MET A 309 -29.71 -1.93 -7.51
CA MET A 309 -29.98 -3.17 -6.77
C MET A 309 -30.16 -3.02 -5.25
N VAL A 310 -30.14 -1.80 -4.70
CA VAL A 310 -30.45 -1.56 -3.28
C VAL A 310 -31.97 -1.56 -3.07
N PRO A 311 -32.55 -2.41 -2.19
CA PRO A 311 -33.96 -2.33 -1.86
C PRO A 311 -34.28 -0.93 -1.30
N ARG A 312 -35.31 -0.26 -1.83
CA ARG A 312 -35.66 1.14 -1.54
C ARG A 312 -36.02 1.46 -0.08
N ASP A 313 -35.99 0.49 0.83
CA ASP A 313 -36.49 0.63 2.19
C ASP A 313 -35.57 1.40 3.15
N LEU A 314 -34.30 1.66 2.80
CA LEU A 314 -33.39 2.46 3.63
C LEU A 314 -33.33 3.96 3.27
N SER A 315 -33.86 4.36 2.10
CA SER A 315 -34.00 5.77 1.72
C SER A 315 -35.15 6.47 2.48
N ALA A 316 -36.15 5.71 2.92
CA ALA A 316 -37.38 6.27 3.51
C ALA A 316 -37.26 6.68 4.99
N LYS A 317 -36.20 6.29 5.71
CA LYS A 317 -36.07 6.59 7.16
C LYS A 317 -35.38 7.92 7.49
N LYS A 318 -34.83 8.65 6.51
CA LYS A 318 -34.11 9.93 6.74
C LYS A 318 -34.88 11.19 6.35
N THR A 319 -36.11 11.09 5.81
CA THR A 319 -36.87 12.25 5.30
C THR A 319 -38.15 12.61 6.07
N SER A 320 -38.32 12.15 7.32
CA SER A 320 -39.50 12.51 8.12
C SER A 320 -39.16 13.04 9.52
N LYS A 321 -38.47 14.18 9.59
CA LYS A 321 -38.58 15.13 10.72
C LYS A 321 -38.29 16.56 10.24
N ARG A 322 -39.28 17.19 9.58
CA ARG A 322 -39.45 18.66 9.67
C ARG A 322 -40.49 18.92 10.77
N PRO A 323 -40.25 19.84 11.71
CA PRO A 323 -41.28 20.25 12.65
C PRO A 323 -42.35 21.08 11.90
N PRO A 324 -43.64 20.97 12.26
CA PRO A 324 -44.62 21.96 11.83
C PRO A 324 -44.35 23.29 12.55
N THR A 325 -44.68 24.37 11.85
CA THR A 325 -44.72 25.77 12.31
C THR A 325 -45.33 25.95 13.69
#